data_AF-A0A7C1HLS5-F1
#
_entry.id   AF-A0A7C1HLS5-F1
#
_cell.length_a   1.000
_cell.length_b   1.000
_cell.length_c   1.000
_cell.angle_alpha   90.00
_cell.angle_beta   90.00
_cell.angle_gamma   90.00
#
_symmetry.space_group_name_H-M   'P 1'
#
loop_
_entity.id
_entity.type
_entity.pdbx_description
1 polymer ?
#
loop_
_entity_poly.entity_id
_entity_poly.type
_entity_poly.pdbx_seq_one_letter_code
_entity_poly.pdbx_strand_id
1 'polypeptide(L)' 'MKISIVIPAYNEEQNIDFIYKEISALSLAGDSELELIFIDDGSRDSTF' A
#
# COMPACT_ATOMS: atom_id res chain seq x y z
N MET A 1 -11.76 12.45 -7.66
CA MET A 1 -10.53 12.20 -8.46
C MET A 1 -10.02 10.80 -8.12
N LYS A 2 -9.44 10.05 -9.05
CA LYS A 2 -8.88 8.73 -8.73
C LYS A 2 -7.38 8.83 -8.52
N ILE A 3 -6.88 8.30 -7.41
CA ILE A 3 -5.47 8.30 -7.03
C ILE A 3 -5.03 6.83 -6.89
N SER A 4 -3.99 6.44 -7.61
CA SER A 4 -3.37 5.11 -7.48
C SER A 4 -1.98 5.25 -6.89
N ILE A 5 -1.72 4.56 -5.79
CA ILE A 5 -0.42 4.46 -5.13
C ILE A 5 0.11 3.05 -5.39
N VAL A 6 1.26 2.96 -6.05
CA VAL A 6 1.92 1.69 -6.37
C VAL A 6 3.21 1.60 -5.56
N ILE A 7 3.35 0.54 -4.75
CA ILE A 7 4.46 0.34 -3.83
C ILE A 7 5.14 -0.99 -4.16
N PRO A 8 6.37 -1.01 -4.67
CA PRO A 8 7.18 -2.22 -4.69
C PRO A 8 7.59 -2.58 -3.26
N ALA A 9 7.46 -3.85 -2.88
CA ALA A 9 7.77 -4.36 -1.55
C ALA A 9 8.75 -5.54 -1.67
N TYR A 10 9.84 -5.48 -0.91
CA TYR A 10 10.84 -6.55 -0.83
C TYR A 10 11.22 -6.80 0.63
N ASN A 11 10.86 -7.97 1.16
CA ASN A 11 11.06 -8.36 2.55
C ASN A 11 10.45 -7.39 3.59
N GLU A 12 9.19 -7.01 3.39
CA GLU A 12 8.43 -6.07 4.22
C GLU A 12 7.28 -6.76 5.01
N GLU A 13 7.37 -8.07 5.28
CA GLU A 13 6.34 -8.86 6.01
C GLU A 13 5.85 -8.16 7.30
N GLN A 14 6.77 -7.51 8.01
CA GLN A 14 6.47 -6.84 9.27
C GLN A 14 5.89 -5.42 9.12
N ASN A 15 6.04 -4.79 7.95
CA ASN A 15 5.73 -3.38 7.72
C ASN A 15 4.53 -3.16 6.80
N ILE A 16 4.23 -4.11 5.91
CA ILE A 16 3.20 -3.95 4.88
C ILE A 16 1.81 -3.63 5.47
N ASP A 17 1.46 -4.25 6.60
CA ASP A 17 0.20 -3.98 7.32
C ASP A 17 0.15 -2.58 7.94
N PHE A 18 1.27 -2.10 8.49
CA PHE A 18 1.35 -0.73 9.02
C PHE A 18 1.21 0.30 7.90
N ILE A 19 1.88 0.09 6.76
CA ILE A 19 1.79 0.96 5.59
C ILE A 19 0.36 1.01 5.06
N TYR A 20 -0.29 -0.16 4.91
CA TYR A 20 -1.69 -0.25 4.49
C TYR A 20 -2.61 0.55 5.43
N LYS A 21 -2.46 0.38 6.75
CA LYS A 21 -3.29 1.08 7.74
C LYS A 21 -3.14 2.59 7.70
N GLU A 22 -1.90 3.08 7.66
CA GLU A 22 -1.62 4.52 7.63
C GLU A 22 -2.14 5.18 6.36
N ILE A 23 -1.92 4.55 5.20
CA ILE A 23 -2.39 5.08 3.91
C ILE A 23 -3.93 5.00 3.81
N SER A 24 -4.53 3.91 4.28
CA SER A 24 -6.00 3.74 4.25
C SER A 24 -6.73 4.68 5.21
N ALA A 25 -6.05 5.18 6.24
CA ALA A 25 -6.60 6.17 7.17
C ALA A 25 -6.61 7.60 6.61
N LEU A 26 -6.00 7.84 5.44
CA LEU A 26 -5.97 9.17 4.82
C LEU A 26 -7.39 9.60 4.42
N SER A 27 -7.80 10.76 4.95
CA SER A 27 -9.00 11.44 4.45
C SER A 27 -8.65 12.19 3.17
N LEU A 28 -9.14 11.69 2.04
CA LEU A 28 -9.00 12.40 0.78
C LEU A 28 -10.01 13.54 0.68
N ALA A 29 -9.62 14.62 -0.01
CA ALA A 29 -10.50 15.75 -0.24
C ALA A 29 -11.62 15.39 -1.24
N GLY A 30 -12.86 15.72 -0.87
CA GLY A 30 -14.05 15.51 -1.70
C GLY A 30 -14.31 14.04 -2.04
N ASP A 31 -14.87 13.80 -3.22
CA ASP A 31 -15.19 12.44 -3.72
C ASP A 31 -13.98 11.80 -4.40
N SER A 32 -12.84 11.78 -3.71
CA SER A 32 -11.62 11.16 -4.24
C SER A 32 -11.52 9.71 -3.83
N GLU A 33 -11.17 8.84 -4.78
CA GLU A 33 -11.00 7.40 -4.59
C GLU A 33 -9.52 7.07 -4.52
N LEU A 34 -9.14 6.25 -3.54
CA LEU A 34 -7.79 5.74 -3.38
C LEU A 34 -7.71 4.27 -3.83
N GLU A 35 -6.73 3.97 -4.66
CA GLU A 35 -6.30 2.61 -4.98
C GLU A 35 -4.87 2.44 -4.45
N LEU A 36 -4.64 1.36 -3.71
CA LEU A 36 -3.32 1.02 -3.16
C LEU A 36 -2.92 -0.35 -3.68
N ILE A 37 -1.79 -0.42 -4.39
CA ILE A 37 -1.27 -1.62 -5.04
C ILE A 37 0.12 -1.91 -4.49
N PHE A 38 0.27 -3.05 -3.83
CA PHE A 38 1.56 -3.59 -3.44
C PHE A 38 2.04 -4.58 -4.50
N ILE A 39 3.28 -4.44 -4.94
CA ILE A 39 3.92 -5.35 -5.89
C ILE A 39 5.08 -6.03 -5.17
N ASP A 40 5.00 -7.34 -4.99
CA ASP A 40 6.13 -8.11 -4.48
C ASP A 40 7.28 -8.09 -5.50
N ASP A 41 8.43 -7.55 -5.07
CA ASP A 41 9.66 -7.42 -5.85
C ASP A 41 10.63 -8.60 -5.58
N GLY A 42 10.07 -9.80 -5.46
CA GLY A 42 10.82 -11.05 -5.30
C GLY A 42 11.25 -11.34 -3.85
N SER A 43 10.38 -11.03 -2.89
CA SER A 43 10.63 -11.26 -1.46
C SER A 43 10.94 -12.72 -1.13
N ARG A 44 11.70 -12.92 -0.05
CA ARG A 44 12.06 -14.25 0.49
C ARG A 44 11.34 -14.57 1.80
N ASP A 45 10.52 -13.66 2.27
CA ASP A 45 9.68 -13.78 3.45
C ASP A 45 8.19 -13.78 3.04
N SER A 46 7.28 -13.58 4.00
CA SER A 46 5.83 -13.62 3.76
C SER A 46 5.25 -12.23 3.45
N THR A 47 5.96 -11.42 2.65
CA THR A 47 5.50 -10.06 2.23
C THR A 47 4.21 -10.06 1.37
N PHE A 48 3.82 -11.21 0.82
CA PHE A 48 2.75 -11.34 -0.18
C PHE A 48 1.31 -11.20 0.36
#